data_AF-A0A2V6Z673-F1
#
_entry.id   AF-A0A2V6Z673-F1
#
_cell.length_a   1.000
_cell.length_b   1.000
_cell.length_c   1.000
_cell.angle_alpha   90.00
_cell.angle_beta   90.00
_cell.angle_gamma   90.00
#
_symmetry.space_group_name_H-M   'P 1'
#
loop_
_entity.id
_entity.type
_entity.pdbx_description
1 polymer ?
#
loop_
_entity_poly.entity_id
_entity_poly.type
_entity_poly.pdbx_seq_one_letter_code
_entity_poly.pdbx_strand_id
1 'polypeptide(L)' 'MSSGATRVLPMQLQVGDQLSDESGEWEVTVQPYTSPGGKTVHARVRRINHPDTVEERTWGAHERISVKRV' A
#
# COMPACT_ATOMS: atom_id res chain seq x y z
N MET A 1 13.59 16.46 -7.67
CA MET A 1 12.56 16.02 -8.64
C MET A 1 11.33 15.65 -7.83
N SER A 2 10.23 16.38 -7.99
CA SER A 2 9.01 16.15 -7.19
C SER A 2 8.41 14.82 -7.61
N SER A 3 8.61 13.78 -6.79
CA SER A 3 7.92 12.51 -6.95
C SER A 3 6.45 12.74 -6.59
N GLY A 4 5.64 13.14 -7.55
CA GLY A 4 4.21 13.32 -7.35
C GLY A 4 3.55 12.00 -6.96
N ALA A 5 2.77 12.01 -5.88
CA ALA A 5 2.01 10.83 -5.48
C ALA A 5 1.01 10.46 -6.58
N THR A 6 1.08 9.23 -7.08
CA THR A 6 0.14 8.68 -8.07
C THR A 6 -1.03 8.03 -7.34
N ARG A 7 -2.26 8.19 -7.83
CA ARG A 7 -3.44 7.53 -7.25
C ARG A 7 -3.79 6.24 -8.00
N VAL A 8 -3.66 5.11 -7.32
CA VAL A 8 -3.91 3.76 -7.86
C VAL A 8 -5.02 3.04 -7.09
N LEU A 9 -5.58 1.99 -7.68
CA LEU A 9 -6.42 1.03 -6.95
C LEU A 9 -5.54 0.11 -6.09
N PRO A 10 -6.07 -0.46 -4.99
CA PRO A 10 -5.29 -1.34 -4.12
C PRO A 10 -4.68 -2.55 -4.85
N MET A 11 -5.39 -3.13 -5.83
CA MET A 11 -4.86 -4.24 -6.64
C MET A 11 -3.72 -3.85 -7.58
N GLN A 12 -3.48 -2.55 -7.77
CA GLN A 12 -2.39 -2.03 -8.59
C GLN A 12 -1.17 -1.64 -7.78
N LEU A 13 -1.21 -1.79 -6.44
CA LEU A 13 -0.04 -1.59 -5.59
C LEU A 13 1.05 -2.59 -5.97
N GLN A 14 2.29 -2.11 -5.93
CA GLN A 14 3.48 -2.89 -6.26
C GLN A 14 4.38 -2.98 -5.03
N VAL A 15 5.18 -4.05 -4.94
CA VAL A 15 6.24 -4.12 -3.94
C VAL A 15 7.19 -2.93 -4.15
N GLY A 16 7.51 -2.23 -3.07
CA GLY A 16 8.28 -0.98 -3.09
C GLY A 16 7.44 0.29 -3.19
N ASP A 17 6.13 0.22 -3.47
CA ASP A 17 5.25 1.38 -3.38
C ASP A 17 5.29 1.93 -1.94
N GLN A 18 5.53 3.23 -1.81
CA GLN A 18 5.49 3.90 -0.51
C GLN A 18 4.13 4.56 -0.28
N LEU A 19 3.61 4.35 0.93
CA LEU A 19 2.30 4.79 1.41
C LEU A 19 2.50 5.68 2.63
N SER A 20 1.72 6.74 2.72
CA SER A 20 1.73 7.68 3.84
C SER A 20 0.32 7.80 4.40
N ASP A 21 0.15 7.54 5.70
CA ASP A 21 -1.09 7.79 6.41
C ASP A 21 -0.82 8.36 7.82
N GLU A 22 -1.88 8.54 8.61
CA GLU A 22 -1.77 9.07 9.98
C GLU A 22 -0.92 8.22 10.93
N SER A 23 -0.72 6.93 10.63
CA SER A 23 0.13 6.02 11.40
C SER A 23 1.61 6.03 10.96
N GLY A 24 1.89 6.62 9.79
CA GLY A 24 3.22 6.93 9.30
C GLY A 24 3.48 6.50 7.86
N GLU A 25 4.75 6.26 7.57
CA GLU A 25 5.24 5.90 6.24
C GLU A 25 5.52 4.40 6.15
N TRP A 26 5.02 3.79 5.08
CA TRP A 26 5.01 2.36 4.87
C TRP A 26 5.48 2.00 3.47
N GLU A 27 6.02 0.82 3.30
CA GLU A 27 6.43 0.24 2.04
C GLU A 27 5.70 -1.08 1.82
N VAL A 28 5.12 -1.30 0.65
CA VAL A 28 4.52 -2.58 0.28
C VAL A 28 5.62 -3.63 0.12
N THR A 29 5.50 -4.75 0.82
CA THR A 29 6.51 -5.83 0.85
C THR A 29 6.07 -7.11 0.13
N VAL A 30 4.77 -7.28 -0.06
CA VAL A 30 4.19 -8.45 -0.75
C VAL A 30 3.11 -7.95 -1.71
N GLN A 31 2.98 -8.64 -2.84
CA GLN A 31 1.95 -8.34 -3.82
C GLN A 31 0.54 -8.40 -3.18
N PRO A 32 -0.34 -7.42 -3.44
CA PRO A 32 -1.68 -7.42 -2.91
C PRO A 32 -2.52 -8.61 -3.40
N TYR A 33 -3.48 -9.03 -2.58
CA TYR A 33 -4.46 -10.04 -2.94
C TYR A 33 -5.86 -9.67 -2.47
N THR A 34 -6.88 -10.25 -3.10
CA THR A 34 -8.29 -10.02 -2.73
C THR A 34 -8.82 -11.10 -1.82
N SER A 35 -9.70 -10.72 -0.90
CA SER A 35 -10.55 -11.70 -0.20
C SER A 35 -11.56 -12.35 -1.15
N PRO A 36 -12.15 -13.51 -0.78
CA PRO A 36 -13.22 -14.11 -1.55
C PRO A 36 -14.36 -13.11 -1.81
N GLY A 37 -14.75 -12.95 -3.07
CA GLY A 37 -15.74 -11.96 -3.50
C GLY A 37 -15.18 -10.60 -3.91
N GLY A 38 -13.87 -10.39 -3.82
CA GLY A 38 -13.16 -9.28 -4.50
C GLY A 38 -13.46 -7.88 -3.97
N LYS A 39 -14.14 -7.75 -2.82
CA LYS A 39 -14.54 -6.46 -2.25
C LYS A 39 -13.43 -5.78 -1.47
N THR A 40 -12.55 -6.56 -0.86
CA THR A 40 -11.47 -6.09 -0.01
C THR A 40 -10.14 -6.59 -0.55
N VAL A 41 -9.17 -5.70 -0.57
CA VAL A 41 -7.79 -5.98 -0.99
C VAL A 41 -6.90 -5.87 0.24
N HIS A 42 -6.01 -6.84 0.40
CA HIS A 42 -5.03 -6.94 1.46
C HIS A 42 -3.65 -6.70 0.86
N ALA A 43 -2.81 -5.91 1.53
CA ALA A 43 -1.39 -5.80 1.22
C ALA A 43 -0.56 -5.88 2.50
N ARG A 44 0.59 -6.54 2.42
CA ARG A 44 1.55 -6.58 3.51
C ARG A 44 2.51 -5.41 3.37
N VAL A 45 2.60 -4.59 4.41
CA VAL A 45 3.43 -3.40 4.43
C VAL A 45 4.43 -3.46 5.59
N ARG A 46 5.52 -2.72 5.44
CA ARG A 46 6.54 -2.56 6.47
C ARG A 46 6.76 -1.08 6.73
N ARG A 47 6.98 -0.72 7.99
CA ARG A 47 7.25 0.68 8.35
C ARG A 47 8.64 1.08 7.84
N ILE A 48 8.75 2.22 7.14
CA ILE A 48 10.02 2.64 6.53
C ILE A 48 11.09 2.92 7.61
N ASN A 49 10.69 3.59 8.69
CA ASN A 49 11.62 3.97 9.76
C ASN A 49 11.83 2.86 10.82
N HIS A 50 11.02 1.80 10.80
CA HIS A 50 11.09 0.67 11.73
C HIS A 50 10.80 -0.64 10.98
N PRO A 51 11.80 -1.16 10.25
CA PRO A 51 11.58 -2.26 9.31
C PRO A 51 11.18 -3.59 9.97
N ASP A 52 11.37 -3.73 11.28
CA ASP A 52 10.90 -4.90 12.04
C ASP A 52 9.37 -4.90 12.25
N THR A 53 8.71 -3.77 11.98
CA THR A 53 7.25 -3.64 12.05
C THR A 53 6.63 -3.93 10.70
N VAL A 54 5.99 -5.09 10.61
CA VAL A 54 5.23 -5.55 9.44
C VAL A 54 3.75 -5.63 9.79
N GLU A 55 2.92 -5.05 8.94
CA GLU A 55 1.47 -4.99 9.13
C GLU A 55 0.73 -5.47 7.87
N GLU A 56 -0.49 -5.94 8.05
CA GLU A 56 -1.43 -6.12 6.95
C GLU A 56 -2.35 -4.91 6.89
N ARG A 57 -2.51 -4.33 5.70
CA ARG A 57 -3.41 -3.22 5.43
C ARG A 57 -4.48 -3.65 4.45
N THR A 58 -5.69 -3.14 4.67
CA THR A 58 -6.87 -3.51 3.88
C THR A 58 -7.60 -2.29 3.37
N TRP A 59 -8.09 -2.37 2.14
CA TRP A 59 -8.89 -1.34 1.50
C TRP A 59 -10.06 -1.95 0.74
N GLY A 60 -11.12 -1.19 0.52
CA GLY A 60 -12.11 -1.51 -0.50
C GLY A 60 -11.48 -1.50 -1.90
N ALA A 61 -11.86 -2.45 -2.75
CA ALA A 61 -11.23 -2.67 -4.06
C ALA A 61 -11.28 -1.46 -5.02
N HIS A 62 -12.19 -0.52 -4.79
CA HIS A 62 -12.39 0.67 -5.60
C HIS A 62 -11.90 1.97 -4.93
N GLU A 63 -11.30 1.87 -3.74
CA GLU A 63 -10.65 3.00 -3.10
C GLU A 63 -9.44 3.46 -3.93
N ARG A 64 -9.09 4.74 -3.85
CA ARG A 64 -7.88 5.25 -4.50
C ARG A 64 -6.84 5.59 -3.46
N ILE A 65 -5.70 4.93 -3.55
CA ILE A 65 -4.58 5.08 -2.64
C ILE A 65 -3.53 5.94 -3.32
N SER A 66 -3.05 6.96 -2.61
CA SER A 66 -1.91 7.77 -3.04
C SER A 66 -0.62 7.01 -2.75
N VAL A 67 0.20 6.81 -3.77
CA VAL A 67 1.47 6.10 -3.65
C VAL A 67 2.61 6.91 -4.24
N LYS A 68 3.79 6.75 -3.66
CA LYS A 68 5.03 7.25 -4.23
C LYS A 68 5.78 6.09 -4.87
N ARG A 69 6.12 6.26 -6.16
CA ARG A 69 6.96 5.37 -6.96
C ARG A 69 8.21 6.12 -7.36
N VAL A 70 9.37 5.54 -7.11
CA VAL A 70 10.69 6.08 -7.51
C VAL A 70 11.32 5.21 -8.58
#